data_AF-A0AA44Q5H9-F1
#
_entry.id   AF-A0AA44Q5H9-F1
#
_cell.length_a   1.000
_cell.length_b   1.000
_cell.length_c   1.000
_cell.angle_alpha   90.00
_cell.angle_beta   90.00
_cell.angle_gamma   90.00
#
_symmetry.space_group_name_H-M   'P 1'
#
loop_
_entity.id
_entity.type
_entity.pdbx_description
1 polymer ?
#
loop_
_entity_poly.entity_id
_entity_poly.type
_entity_poly.pdbx_seq_one_letter_code
_entity_poly.pdbx_strand_id
1 'polypeptide(L)'
;MNFKKIKIILGVLLLLILSTFLMTKESKIKDFPVFIFSNHVEDDNPADYQYTFGYLPLMSIRVKGWKKIQEEGATTVFEKENRKVIVIKLPGEDNFYLYEPKNM
;
A
#
# COMPACT_ATOMS: atom_id res chain seq x y z
N MET A 1 -25.37 -30.00 14.06
CA MET A 1 -25.26 -28.83 13.15
C MET A 1 -25.05 -29.35 11.73
N ASN A 2 -25.90 -28.99 10.76
CA ASN A 2 -25.86 -29.59 9.41
C ASN A 2 -24.59 -29.19 8.63
N PHE A 3 -23.93 -30.15 7.96
CA PHE A 3 -22.73 -29.95 7.16
C PHE A 3 -22.85 -28.79 6.14
N LYS A 4 -24.03 -28.58 5.56
CA LYS A 4 -24.33 -27.43 4.68
C LYS A 4 -24.18 -26.08 5.39
N LYS A 5 -24.65 -25.96 6.64
CA LYS A 5 -24.53 -24.74 7.44
C LYS A 5 -23.06 -24.46 7.79
N ILE A 6 -22.28 -25.51 8.10
CA ILE A 6 -20.84 -25.39 8.38
C ILE A 6 -20.08 -24.86 7.16
N LYS A 7 -20.34 -25.40 5.96
CA LYS A 7 -19.71 -24.91 4.72
C LYS A 7 -20.05 -23.44 4.43
N ILE A 8 -21.30 -23.03 4.66
CA ILE A 8 -21.72 -21.63 4.47
C ILE A 8 -20.99 -20.73 5.48
N ILE A 9 -20.96 -21.09 6.76
CA ILE A 9 -20.27 -20.32 7.80
C ILE A 9 -18.77 -20.20 7.47
N LEU A 10 -18.14 -21.30 7.06
CA LEU A 10 -16.73 -21.30 6.68
C LEU A 10 -16.48 -20.43 5.44
N GLY A 11 -17.37 -20.47 4.45
CA GLY A 11 -17.30 -19.62 3.26
C GLY A 11 -17.44 -18.14 3.60
N VAL A 12 -18.39 -17.77 4.46
CA VAL A 12 -18.57 -16.39 4.94
C VAL A 12 -17.33 -15.93 5.73
N LEU A 13 -16.79 -16.79 6.60
CA LEU A 13 -15.60 -16.48 7.38
C LEU A 13 -14.37 -16.25 6.46
N LEU A 14 -14.20 -17.11 5.44
CA LEU A 14 -13.12 -16.96 4.46
C LEU A 14 -13.25 -15.64 3.69
N LEU A 15 -14.45 -15.27 3.26
CA LEU A 15 -14.70 -14.00 2.56
C LEU A 15 -14.39 -12.79 3.45
N LEU A 16 -14.75 -12.85 4.74
CA LEU A 16 -14.42 -11.79 5.69
C LEU A 16 -12.90 -11.64 5.85
N ILE A 17 -12.16 -12.76 5.99
CA ILE A 17 -10.69 -12.73 6.08
C ILE A 17 -10.07 -12.15 4.80
N LEU A 18 -10.50 -12.62 3.62
CA LEU A 18 -10.01 -12.13 2.33
C LEU A 18 -10.28 -10.63 2.13
N SER A 19 -11.42 -10.13 2.62
CA SER A 19 -11.76 -8.71 2.52
C SER A 19 -10.76 -7.81 3.24
N THR A 20 -10.12 -8.28 4.32
CA THR A 20 -9.10 -7.50 5.06
C THR A 20 -7.84 -7.25 4.23
N PHE A 21 -7.50 -8.15 3.29
CA PHE A 21 -6.37 -7.96 2.38
C PHE A 21 -6.64 -6.91 1.29
N LEU A 22 -7.90 -6.50 1.11
CA LEU A 22 -8.28 -5.41 0.22
C LEU A 22 -8.36 -4.06 0.95
N MET A 23 -8.27 -4.07 2.29
CA MET A 23 -8.36 -2.84 3.08
C MET A 23 -7.06 -2.04 3.01
N THR A 24 -7.22 -0.76 2.72
CA THR A 24 -6.13 0.22 2.70
C THR A 24 -6.39 1.31 3.72
N LYS A 25 -5.32 1.89 4.26
CA LYS A 25 -5.36 3.12 5.04
C LYS A 25 -4.62 4.23 4.31
N GLU A 26 -4.82 5.46 4.77
CA GLU A 26 -4.05 6.60 4.28
C GLU A 26 -2.62 6.52 4.82
N SER A 27 -1.64 6.77 3.94
CA SER A 27 -0.25 6.94 4.35
C SER A 27 -0.03 8.32 4.97
N LYS A 28 1.20 8.62 5.38
CA LYS A 28 1.60 9.96 5.81
C LYS A 28 1.60 10.95 4.63
N ILE A 29 1.71 10.46 3.39
CA ILE A 29 1.44 11.24 2.19
C ILE A 29 -0.08 11.29 1.98
N LYS A 30 -0.62 12.51 2.00
CA LYS A 30 -2.06 12.76 1.87
C LYS A 30 -2.63 12.08 0.63
N ASP A 31 -3.72 11.33 0.81
CA ASP A 31 -4.45 10.62 -0.22
C ASP A 31 -3.67 9.52 -0.98
N PHE A 32 -2.48 9.15 -0.52
CA PHE A 32 -1.75 7.99 -1.04
C PHE A 32 -2.06 6.76 -0.18
N PRO A 33 -2.65 5.67 -0.73
CA PRO A 33 -3.07 4.53 0.06
C PRO A 33 -1.92 3.52 0.29
N VAL A 34 -1.86 2.97 1.50
CA VAL A 34 -1.02 1.81 1.87
C VAL A 34 -1.90 0.70 2.45
N PHE A 35 -1.40 -0.54 2.51
CA PHE A 35 -2.16 -1.60 3.18
C PHE A 35 -2.37 -1.26 4.65
N ILE A 36 -3.50 -1.71 5.21
CA ILE A 36 -3.81 -1.47 6.63
C ILE A 36 -2.73 -2.04 7.57
N PHE A 37 -2.10 -3.14 7.15
CA PHE A 37 -1.02 -3.83 7.86
C PHE A 37 0.36 -3.15 7.75
N SER A 38 0.52 -2.19 6.83
CA SER A 38 1.78 -1.45 6.69
C SER A 38 1.92 -0.45 7.83
N ASN A 39 2.93 -0.61 8.67
CA ASN A 39 3.19 0.30 9.79
C ASN A 39 4.28 1.29 9.42
N HIS A 40 4.05 2.55 9.78
CA HIS A 40 5.05 3.58 9.64
C HIS A 40 6.16 3.33 10.67
N VAL A 41 7.40 3.24 10.23
CA VAL A 41 8.57 3.18 11.10
C VAL A 41 8.98 4.61 11.40
N GLU A 42 9.02 4.98 12.68
CA GLU A 42 9.48 6.30 13.11
C GLU A 42 11.01 6.30 13.02
N ASP A 43 11.56 7.14 12.14
CA ASP A 43 13.00 7.32 11.95
C ASP A 43 13.31 8.82 12.03
N ASP A 44 14.47 9.16 12.60
CA ASP A 44 14.99 10.53 12.76
C ASP A 44 15.54 11.08 11.43
N ASN A 45 15.62 10.23 10.40
CA ASN A 45 16.11 10.62 9.08
C ASN A 45 14.99 11.23 8.21
N PRO A 46 15.15 12.47 7.69
CA PRO A 46 14.13 13.18 6.90
C PRO A 46 13.89 12.64 5.47
N ALA A 47 14.41 11.46 5.13
CA ALA A 47 14.14 10.80 3.86
C ALA A 47 13.05 9.73 4.03
N ASP A 48 11.81 10.16 3.79
CA ASP A 48 10.74 9.34 3.22
C ASP A 48 10.11 8.29 4.13
N TYR A 49 8.82 8.48 4.38
CA TYR A 49 8.00 7.65 5.27
C TYR A 49 8.21 6.16 4.99
N GLN A 50 8.92 5.47 5.89
CA GLN A 50 9.18 4.05 5.75
C GLN A 50 7.95 3.26 6.23
N TYR A 51 7.57 2.26 5.45
CA TYR A 51 6.46 1.36 5.76
C TYR A 51 6.93 -0.08 5.79
N THR A 52 6.49 -0.80 6.83
CA THR A 52 6.59 -2.26 6.85
C THR A 52 5.64 -2.87 5.81
N PHE A 53 5.90 -4.12 5.43
CA PHE A 53 5.10 -4.87 4.45
C PHE A 53 5.24 -4.30 3.04
N GLY A 54 6.32 -4.68 2.35
CA GLY A 54 6.84 -4.25 1.04
C GLY A 54 5.93 -4.44 -0.18
N TYR A 55 4.62 -4.52 0.00
CA TYR A 55 3.64 -4.63 -1.07
C TYR A 55 2.82 -3.34 -1.16
N LEU A 56 2.47 -2.95 -2.38
CA LEU A 56 1.61 -1.80 -2.64
C LEU A 56 0.20 -2.24 -3.03
N PRO A 57 -0.86 -1.56 -2.56
CA PRO A 57 -2.22 -1.82 -3.00
C PRO A 57 -2.49 -1.18 -4.37
N LEU A 58 -1.89 -1.71 -5.44
CA LEU A 58 -1.90 -1.12 -6.79
C LEU A 58 -3.31 -0.80 -7.32
N MET A 59 -4.29 -1.65 -7.00
CA MET A 59 -5.69 -1.42 -7.38
C MET A 59 -6.26 -0.18 -6.67
N SER A 60 -6.05 -0.05 -5.36
CA SER A 60 -6.52 1.11 -4.58
C SER A 60 -5.79 2.39 -4.97
N ILE A 61 -4.49 2.32 -5.24
CA ILE A 61 -3.68 3.44 -5.77
C ILE A 61 -4.31 3.95 -7.08
N ARG A 62 -4.62 3.04 -8.01
CA ARG A 62 -5.26 3.38 -9.29
C ARG A 62 -6.66 3.96 -9.13
N VAL A 63 -7.51 3.35 -8.29
CA VAL A 63 -8.88 3.84 -8.02
C VAL A 63 -8.87 5.24 -7.40
N LYS A 64 -7.86 5.55 -6.59
CA LYS A 64 -7.62 6.90 -6.06
C LYS A 64 -7.05 7.90 -7.07
N GLY A 65 -6.85 7.49 -8.33
CA GLY A 65 -6.44 8.37 -9.43
C GLY A 65 -4.93 8.51 -9.60
N TRP A 66 -4.12 7.75 -8.86
CA TRP A 66 -2.67 7.73 -9.06
C TRP A 66 -2.30 6.83 -10.24
N LYS A 67 -1.50 7.37 -11.16
CA LYS A 67 -1.00 6.68 -12.35
C LYS A 67 0.47 6.33 -12.15
N LYS A 68 0.83 5.07 -12.40
CA LYS A 68 2.25 4.67 -12.46
C LYS A 68 2.86 5.23 -13.74
N ILE A 69 3.84 6.10 -13.64
CA ILE A 69 4.48 6.77 -14.79
C ILE A 69 5.89 6.25 -15.08
N GLN A 70 6.58 5.69 -14.07
CA GLN A 70 7.93 5.17 -14.20
C GLN A 70 8.14 4.01 -13.22
N GLU A 71 8.92 3.02 -13.62
CA GLU A 71 9.40 1.92 -12.77
C GLU A 71 10.81 1.54 -13.23
N GLU A 72 11.80 1.87 -12.41
CA GLU A 72 13.22 1.65 -12.69
C GLU A 72 13.90 1.03 -11.46
N GLY A 73 14.33 -0.22 -11.59
CA GLY A 73 15.00 -0.95 -10.52
C GLY A 73 14.17 -1.02 -9.25
N ALA A 74 14.69 -0.42 -8.17
CA ALA A 74 14.01 -0.35 -6.87
C ALA A 74 12.95 0.76 -6.79
N THR A 75 12.83 1.62 -7.80
CA THR A 75 12.08 2.86 -7.73
C THR A 75 10.83 2.83 -8.61
N THR A 76 9.68 3.17 -8.05
CA THR A 76 8.42 3.35 -8.78
C THR A 76 7.87 4.75 -8.57
N VAL A 77 7.48 5.45 -9.62
CA VAL A 77 6.90 6.80 -9.53
C VAL A 77 5.41 6.76 -9.88
N PHE A 78 4.59 7.30 -8.99
CA PHE A 78 3.18 7.54 -9.18
C PHE A 78 2.91 9.04 -9.33
N GLU A 79 2.01 9.39 -10.23
CA GLU A 79 1.58 10.77 -10.47
C GLU A 79 0.06 10.89 -10.32
N LYS A 80 -0.37 11.95 -9.66
CA LYS A 80 -1.77 12.34 -9.59
C LYS A 80 -1.84 13.85 -9.70
N GLU A 81 -2.47 14.34 -10.78
CA GLU A 81 -2.52 15.76 -11.10
C GLU A 81 -1.09 16.31 -11.20
N ASN A 82 -0.68 17.24 -10.32
CA ASN A 82 0.67 17.80 -10.26
C ASN A 82 1.52 17.24 -9.11
N ARG A 83 1.06 16.17 -8.46
CA ARG A 83 1.74 15.52 -7.33
C ARG A 83 2.45 14.27 -7.80
N LYS A 84 3.66 14.04 -7.30
CA LYS A 84 4.42 12.80 -7.53
C LYS A 84 4.70 12.11 -6.20
N VAL A 85 4.54 10.80 -6.19
CA VAL A 85 4.95 9.94 -5.09
C VAL A 85 5.96 8.94 -5.62
N ILE A 86 7.13 8.94 -5.02
CA ILE A 86 8.22 8.01 -5.34
C ILE A 86 8.20 6.93 -4.27
N VAL A 87 8.13 5.68 -4.72
CA VAL A 87 8.23 4.49 -3.88
C VAL A 87 9.58 3.85 -4.14
N ILE A 88 10.36 3.64 -3.09
CA ILE A 88 11.63 2.92 -3.18
C ILE A 88 11.50 1.61 -2.42
N LYS A 89 11.73 0.49 -3.10
CA LYS A 89 11.75 -0.86 -2.54
C LYS A 89 13.10 -1.49 -2.82
N LEU A 90 13.98 -1.46 -1.81
CA LEU A 90 15.33 -2.00 -1.93
C LEU A 90 15.30 -3.54 -2.01
N PRO A 91 16.11 -4.16 -2.87
CA PRO A 91 16.19 -5.61 -2.95
C PRO A 91 16.74 -6.19 -1.64
N GLY A 92 16.06 -7.19 -1.09
CA GLY A 92 16.41 -7.81 0.19
C GLY A 92 15.77 -7.15 1.42
N GLU A 93 15.02 -6.05 1.25
CA GLU A 93 14.21 -5.45 2.32
C GLU A 93 12.72 -5.80 2.16
N ASP A 94 12.08 -6.10 3.29
CA ASP A 94 10.62 -6.30 3.38
C ASP A 94 9.86 -4.99 3.58
N ASN A 95 10.56 -3.85 3.56
CA ASN A 95 10.01 -2.52 3.74
C ASN A 95 10.03 -1.74 2.42
N PHE A 96 9.33 -0.62 2.40
CA PHE A 96 9.42 0.35 1.31
C PHE A 96 9.40 1.77 1.86
N TYR A 97 9.96 2.69 1.10
CA TYR A 97 10.02 4.12 1.44
C TYR A 97 9.06 4.88 0.53
N LEU A 98 8.39 5.88 1.11
CA LEU A 98 7.48 6.76 0.38
C LEU A 98 7.94 8.22 0.47
N TYR A 99 8.21 8.79 -0.68
CA TYR A 99 8.57 10.20 -0.84
C TYR A 99 7.50 10.96 -1.60
N GLU A 100 7.19 12.17 -1.15
CA GLU A 100 6.54 13.19 -1.99
C GLU A 100 7.51 14.37 -2.15
N PRO A 101 8.10 14.57 -3.34
CA PRO A 101 8.96 15.72 -3.59
C PRO A 101 8.17 17.02 -3.36
N LYS A 102 8.59 17.82 -2.37
CA LYS A 102 8.01 19.15 -2.15
C LYS A 102 8.55 20.11 -3.21
N ASN A 103 7.77 20.31 -4.28
CA ASN A 103 7.95 21.29 -5.37
C ASN A 103 9.33 21.30 -6.07
N MET A 104 9.33 20.96 -7.36
CA MET A 104 10.15 21.72 -8.32
C MET A 104 9.41 23.00 -8.69
#